data_AF-A0A957I9T5-F1
#
_entry.id   AF-A0A957I9T5-F1
#
_cell.length_a   1.000
_cell.length_b   1.000
_cell.length_c   1.000
_cell.angle_alpha   90.00
_cell.angle_beta   90.00
_cell.angle_gamma   90.00
#
_symmetry.space_group_name_H-M   'P 1'
#
loop_
_entity.id
_entity.type
_entity.pdbx_description
1 polymer ?
#
loop_
_entity_poly.entity_id
_entity_poly.type
_entity_poly.pdbx_seq_one_letter_code
_entity_poly.pdbx_strand_id
1 'polypeptide(L)'
;MILHNERGELTEASSSNIALLLDGELVTPPVESGLLGGTFRSYLLKNPAGWQNPGGLPLREKVLTIADLERCEGIYLLNSVRGWGTAVYLSNP
;
A
#
# COMPACT_ATOMS: atom_id res chain seq x y z
N MET A 1 -3.60 9.51 -7.80
CA MET A 1 -4.23 8.50 -8.65
C MET A 1 -3.71 7.14 -8.24
N ILE A 2 -4.60 6.17 -8.05
CA ILE A 2 -4.27 4.77 -7.76
C ILE A 2 -4.42 3.98 -9.06
N LEU A 3 -3.47 3.11 -9.34
CA LEU A 3 -3.42 2.24 -10.51
C LEU A 3 -3.90 0.83 -10.12
N HIS A 4 -4.52 0.14 -11.07
CA HIS A 4 -4.90 -1.26 -10.93
C HIS A 4 -4.65 -2.00 -12.25
N ASN A 5 -4.47 -3.31 -12.19
CA ASN A 5 -4.29 -4.15 -13.36
C ASN A 5 -5.64 -4.61 -13.95
N GLU A 6 -5.58 -5.39 -15.04
CA GLU A 6 -6.72 -5.95 -15.76
C GLU A 6 -7.56 -6.95 -14.93
N ARG A 7 -7.00 -7.47 -13.84
CA ARG A 7 -7.70 -8.35 -12.89
C ARG A 7 -8.41 -7.59 -11.78
N GLY A 8 -8.32 -6.25 -11.79
CA GLY A 8 -8.91 -5.39 -10.75
C GLY A 8 -8.08 -5.33 -9.46
N GLU A 9 -6.84 -5.81 -9.49
CA GLU A 9 -5.93 -5.73 -8.34
C GLU A 9 -5.21 -4.39 -8.35
N LEU A 10 -5.10 -3.76 -7.18
CA LEU A 10 -4.31 -2.55 -6.99
C LEU A 10 -2.84 -2.84 -7.27
N THR A 11 -2.16 -1.89 -7.90
CA THR A 11 -0.71 -1.95 -8.11
C THR A 11 -0.01 -0.93 -7.23
N GLU A 12 -0.08 0.35 -7.59
CA GLU A 12 0.60 1.44 -6.92
C GLU A 12 -0.06 2.81 -7.19
N ALA A 13 0.49 3.87 -6.62
CA ALA A 13 0.16 5.24 -6.97
C ALA A 13 1.20 5.81 -7.95
N SER A 14 0.87 6.92 -8.61
CA SER A 14 1.69 7.52 -9.69
C SER A 14 3.17 7.77 -9.36
N SER A 15 3.55 7.85 -8.08
CA SER A 15 4.94 8.06 -7.66
C SER A 15 5.29 7.34 -6.35
N SER A 16 4.50 6.33 -5.94
CA SER A 16 4.67 5.65 -4.66
C SER A 16 4.01 4.28 -4.70
N ASN A 17 4.56 3.28 -4.00
CA ASN A 17 3.77 2.09 -3.72
C ASN A 17 2.67 2.42 -2.69
N ILE A 18 1.68 1.54 -2.57
CA ILE A 18 0.52 1.73 -1.68
C ILE A 18 0.49 0.65 -0.59
N ALA A 19 0.04 1.03 0.59
CA ALA A 19 -0.37 0.10 1.64
C ALA A 19 -1.75 0.50 2.18
N LEU A 20 -2.54 -0.50 2.58
CA LEU A 20 -3.82 -0.31 3.26
C LEU A 20 -3.70 -0.83 4.69
N LEU A 21 -4.33 -0.14 5.62
CA LEU A 21 -4.73 -0.74 6.90
C LEU A 21 -6.10 -1.38 6.67
N LEU A 22 -6.15 -2.69 6.78
CA LEU A 22 -7.32 -3.48 6.43
C LEU A 22 -7.52 -4.60 7.45
N ASP A 23 -8.68 -4.61 8.11
CA ASP A 23 -8.99 -5.58 9.16
C ASP A 23 -7.92 -5.59 10.28
N GLY A 24 -7.32 -4.41 10.56
CA GLY A 24 -6.24 -4.25 11.54
C GLY A 24 -4.85 -4.69 11.07
N GLU A 25 -4.69 -5.09 9.81
CA GLU A 25 -3.41 -5.49 9.22
C GLU A 25 -2.88 -4.45 8.23
N LEU A 26 -1.58 -4.19 8.26
CA LEU A 26 -0.92 -3.31 7.29
C LEU A 26 -0.43 -4.13 6.09
N VAL A 27 -1.07 -3.95 4.94
CA VAL A 27 -0.88 -4.78 3.75
C VAL A 27 -0.56 -3.97 2.49
N THR A 28 0.26 -4.52 1.60
CA THR A 28 0.63 -3.91 0.30
C THR A 28 0.48 -4.93 -0.84
N PRO A 29 0.13 -4.52 -2.07
CA PRO A 29 0.06 -5.45 -3.21
C PRO A 29 1.41 -6.14 -3.46
N PRO A 30 1.44 -7.44 -3.82
CA PRO A 30 2.65 -8.17 -4.20
C PRO A 30 3.12 -7.75 -5.59
N VAL A 31 4.42 -7.87 -5.92
CA VAL A 31 4.97 -7.42 -7.22
C VAL A 31 4.30 -8.08 -8.43
N GLU A 32 3.75 -9.28 -8.24
CA GLU A 32 2.95 -10.04 -9.20
C GLU A 32 1.64 -9.33 -9.61
N SER A 33 1.18 -8.36 -8.82
CA SER A 33 0.07 -7.47 -9.21
C SER A 33 0.50 -6.42 -10.25
N GLY A 34 1.80 -6.24 -10.51
CA GLY A 34 2.31 -5.40 -11.61
C GLY A 34 2.79 -4.01 -11.19
N LEU A 35 3.09 -3.80 -9.90
CA LEU A 35 3.75 -2.59 -9.40
C LEU A 35 5.26 -2.66 -9.55
N LEU A 36 5.92 -1.50 -9.54
CA LEU A 36 7.34 -1.42 -9.31
C LEU A 36 7.70 -1.91 -7.89
N GLY A 37 8.72 -2.77 -7.78
CA GLY A 37 9.28 -3.24 -6.51
C GLY A 37 10.04 -2.16 -5.74
N GLY A 38 9.34 -1.15 -5.23
CA GLY A 38 9.97 0.03 -4.62
C GLY A 38 10.88 -0.30 -3.44
N THR A 39 11.99 0.43 -3.33
CA THR A 39 13.04 0.15 -2.34
C THR A 39 12.56 0.35 -0.90
N PHE A 40 11.74 1.38 -0.65
CA PHE A 40 11.17 1.63 0.68
C PHE A 40 10.19 0.54 1.08
N ARG A 41 9.26 0.15 0.20
CA ARG A 41 8.37 -1.00 0.40
C ARG A 41 9.16 -2.28 0.71
N SER A 42 10.17 -2.58 -0.09
CA SER A 42 11.02 -3.77 0.07
C SER A 42 11.78 -3.76 1.40
N TYR A 43 12.26 -2.60 1.83
CA TYR A 43 12.90 -2.43 3.13
C TYR A 43 11.92 -2.72 4.28
N LEU A 44 10.71 -2.16 4.21
CA LEU A 44 9.67 -2.35 5.23
C LEU A 44 9.23 -3.81 5.36
N LEU A 45 9.06 -4.53 4.24
CA LEU A 45 8.74 -5.96 4.23
C LEU A 45 9.82 -6.82 4.91
N LYS A 46 11.09 -6.44 4.79
CA LYS A 46 12.24 -7.17 5.37
C LYS A 46 12.50 -6.81 6.84
N ASN A 47 12.05 -5.63 7.29
CA ASN A 47 12.39 -5.08 8.60
C ASN A 47 11.12 -4.70 9.39
N PRO A 48 10.29 -5.69 9.78
CA PRO A 48 9.01 -5.44 10.45
C PRO A 48 9.14 -4.71 11.80
N ALA A 49 10.30 -4.83 12.47
CA ALA A 49 10.56 -4.20 13.76
C ALA A 49 11.21 -2.81 13.66
N GLY A 50 11.56 -2.35 12.44
CA GLY A 50 12.54 -1.28 12.25
C GLY A 50 11.98 0.11 11.96
N TRP A 51 10.67 0.31 11.87
CA TRP A 51 10.16 1.56 11.30
C TRP A 51 8.90 2.11 11.95
N GLN A 52 8.88 3.44 12.13
CA GLN A 52 7.73 4.24 12.54
C GLN A 52 6.68 4.22 11.44
N ASN A 53 5.88 3.16 11.39
CA ASN A 53 4.74 3.07 10.51
C ASN A 53 3.45 3.38 11.29
N PRO A 54 2.34 3.62 10.58
CA PRO A 54 1.04 3.81 11.21
C PRO A 54 0.67 2.57 12.04
N GLY A 55 0.50 2.75 13.35
CA GLY A 55 0.06 1.69 14.26
C GLY A 55 1.16 0.71 14.72
N GLY A 56 2.41 0.83 14.28
CA GLY A 56 3.50 -0.07 14.69
C GLY A 56 3.35 -1.51 14.16
N LEU A 57 2.66 -1.69 13.04
CA LEU A 57 2.27 -2.98 12.49
C LEU A 57 3.25 -3.46 11.40
N PRO A 58 3.63 -4.75 11.33
CA PRO A 58 4.47 -5.23 10.25
C PRO A 58 3.76 -5.12 8.89
N LEU A 59 4.47 -4.65 7.86
CA LEU A 59 3.94 -4.64 6.49
C LEU A 59 3.95 -6.06 5.93
N ARG A 60 2.84 -6.49 5.30
CA ARG A 60 2.71 -7.80 4.64
C ARG A 60 2.22 -7.67 3.21
N GLU A 61 2.53 -8.65 2.37
CA GLU A 61 1.98 -8.71 1.03
C GLU A 61 0.59 -9.37 1.04
N LYS A 62 -0.36 -8.78 0.30
CA LYS A 62 -1.71 -9.31 0.08
C LYS A 62 -2.20 -8.76 -1.25
N VAL A 63 -2.90 -9.57 -2.05
CA VAL A 63 -3.60 -9.05 -3.24
C VAL A 63 -4.72 -8.13 -2.76
N LEU A 64 -4.70 -6.87 -3.20
CA LEU A 64 -5.68 -5.85 -2.84
C LEU A 64 -6.48 -5.47 -4.07
N THR A 65 -7.75 -5.13 -3.88
CA THR A 65 -8.69 -4.77 -4.95
C THR A 65 -9.20 -3.35 -4.77
N ILE A 66 -9.90 -2.83 -5.78
CA ILE A 66 -10.59 -1.54 -5.68
C ILE A 66 -11.60 -1.55 -4.52
N ALA A 67 -12.32 -2.67 -4.32
CA ALA A 67 -13.28 -2.81 -3.23
C ALA A 67 -12.62 -2.72 -1.84
N ASP A 68 -11.34 -3.06 -1.71
CA ASP A 68 -10.63 -2.91 -0.43
C ASP A 68 -10.41 -1.43 -0.07
N LEU A 69 -10.37 -0.52 -1.05
CA LEU A 69 -10.25 0.93 -0.79
C LEU A 69 -11.50 1.51 -0.12
N GLU A 70 -12.67 0.92 -0.35
CA GLU A 70 -13.94 1.38 0.24
C GLU A 70 -14.08 0.99 1.72
N ARG A 71 -13.41 -0.10 2.12
CA ARG A 71 -13.53 -0.66 3.48
C ARG A 71 -12.27 -0.51 4.34
N CYS A 72 -11.14 -0.10 3.78
CA CYS A 72 -9.90 0.04 4.54
C CYS A 72 -10.01 1.12 5.62
N GLU A 73 -9.31 0.93 6.74
CA GLU A 73 -9.23 1.90 7.82
C GLU A 73 -8.22 3.03 7.54
N GLY A 74 -7.32 2.82 6.58
CA GLY A 74 -6.31 3.81 6.21
C GLY A 74 -5.58 3.48 4.92
N ILE A 75 -5.13 4.53 4.23
CA ILE A 75 -4.38 4.43 2.97
C ILE A 75 -3.05 5.15 3.14
N TYR A 76 -1.97 4.45 2.78
CA TYR A 76 -0.62 4.93 2.92
C TYR A 76 0.17 4.83 1.63
N LEU A 77 1.02 5.83 1.42
CA LEU A 77 1.95 5.92 0.30
C LEU A 77 3.36 5.63 0.80
N LEU A 78 4.08 4.79 0.06
CA LEU A 78 5.44 4.36 0.37
C LEU A 78 6.39 4.90 -0.70
N ASN A 79 7.29 5.80 -0.30
CA ASN A 79 8.28 6.38 -1.19
C ASN A 79 9.63 6.55 -0.48
N SER A 80 10.74 6.23 -1.16
CA SER A 80 12.09 6.32 -0.55
C SER A 80 12.59 7.73 -0.30
N VAL A 81 12.04 8.73 -0.99
CA VAL A 81 12.40 10.15 -0.82
C VAL A 81 11.51 10.81 0.24
N ARG A 82 10.22 10.46 0.27
CA ARG A 82 9.22 11.10 1.15
C ARG A 82 8.85 10.29 2.39
N GLY A 83 9.27 9.03 2.48
CA GLY A 83 8.87 8.12 3.54
C GLY A 83 7.39 7.75 3.43
N TRP A 84 6.69 7.77 4.57
CA TRP A 84 5.26 7.51 4.66
C TRP A 84 4.45 8.76 4.31
N GLY A 85 3.44 8.58 3.46
CA GLY A 85 2.36 9.54 3.27
C GLY A 85 1.01 8.93 3.61
N THR A 86 0.05 9.77 3.99
CA THR A 86 -1.36 9.38 4.14
C THR A 86 -2.16 9.81 2.92
N ALA A 87 -3.19 9.05 2.55
CA ALA A 87 -4.12 9.41 1.49
C ALA A 87 -5.57 9.16 1.93
N VAL A 88 -6.50 9.80 1.24
CA VAL A 88 -7.95 9.57 1.37
C VAL A 88 -8.48 9.10 0.03
N TYR A 89 -9.32 8.06 0.05
CA TYR A 89 -9.97 7.59 -1.17
C TYR A 89 -11.11 8.52 -1.55
N LEU A 90 -11.05 9.06 -2.76
CA LEU A 90 -12.12 9.85 -3.36
C LEU A 90 -12.75 8.97 -4.44
N SER A 91 -13.88 8.33 -4.13
CA SER A 91 -14.72 7.72 -5.14
C SER A 91 -15.34 8.84 -5.99
N ASN A 92 -15.18 8.79 -7.31
CA ASN A 92 -15.98 9.66 -8.18
C ASN A 92 -17.47 9.24 -8.03
N PRO A 93 -18.39 10.19 -7.81
CA PRO A 93 -19.83 9.92 -7.87
C PRO A 93 -20.30 9.55 -9.27
#